data_AF-A0A7K8Q2K4-F1
#
_entry.id   AF-A0A7K8Q2K4-F1
#
_cell.length_a   1.000
_cell.length_b   1.000
_cell.length_c   1.000
_cell.angle_alpha   90.00
_cell.angle_beta   90.00
_cell.angle_gamma   90.00
#
_symmetry.space_group_name_H-M   'P 1'
#
loop_
_entity.id
_entity.type
_entity.pdbx_description
1 polymer ?
#
loop_
_entity_poly.entity_id
_entity_poly.type
_entity_poly.pdbx_seq_one_letter_code
_entity_poly.pdbx_strand_id
1 'polypeptide(L)'
;GKFSKSRGVGVFGDMAKETGIPADIWRFYLLYLRPEGQDTAFSWSDLMLKNNSELLNNLGNFINRAGMFVCKFFGGIVPNMVLTQDDKRLLARVTLELCQYHQLLEKVR
;
A
#
# COMPACT_ATOMS: atom_id res chain seq x y z
N GLY A 1 1.50 -18.93 -15.95
CA GLY A 1 2.43 -19.08 -17.09
C GLY A 1 3.77 -18.46 -16.75
N LYS A 2 4.83 -18.71 -17.54
CA LYS A 2 6.16 -18.10 -17.32
C LYS A 2 6.43 -16.96 -18.30
N PHE A 3 7.19 -15.96 -17.88
CA PHE A 3 7.70 -14.90 -18.76
C PHE A 3 8.50 -15.50 -19.93
N SER A 4 8.35 -14.94 -21.14
CA SER A 4 9.06 -15.41 -22.33
C SER A 4 9.23 -14.27 -23.33
N LYS A 5 10.49 -13.83 -23.51
CA LYS A 5 10.81 -12.75 -24.45
C LYS A 5 10.61 -13.20 -25.91
N SER A 6 10.97 -14.44 -26.25
CA SER A 6 10.79 -15.00 -27.60
C SER A 6 9.33 -15.16 -28.01
N ARG A 7 8.42 -15.38 -27.04
CA ARG A 7 6.97 -15.47 -27.29
C ARG A 7 6.22 -14.16 -27.01
N GLY A 8 6.91 -13.09 -26.61
CA GLY A 8 6.27 -11.83 -26.22
C GLY A 8 5.31 -11.95 -25.03
N VAL A 9 5.55 -12.88 -24.10
CA VAL A 9 4.66 -13.14 -22.95
C VAL A 9 5.25 -12.55 -21.67
N GLY A 10 4.52 -11.62 -21.07
CA GLY A 10 4.83 -10.98 -19.78
C GLY A 10 5.23 -9.51 -19.91
N VAL A 11 5.23 -8.81 -18.78
CA VAL A 11 5.64 -7.41 -18.68
C VAL A 11 7.12 -7.35 -18.28
N PHE A 12 7.95 -6.76 -19.14
CA PHE A 12 9.38 -6.59 -18.88
C PHE A 12 9.67 -5.18 -18.33
N GLY A 13 10.79 -5.02 -17.62
CA GLY A 13 11.09 -3.78 -16.89
C GLY A 13 11.18 -2.53 -17.78
N ASP A 14 11.65 -2.69 -19.01
CA ASP A 14 11.67 -1.64 -20.04
C ASP A 14 10.27 -1.26 -20.55
N MET A 15 9.33 -2.21 -20.53
CA MET A 15 7.92 -2.01 -20.94
C MET A 15 7.06 -1.40 -19.84
N ALA A 16 7.42 -1.61 -18.57
CA ALA A 16 6.61 -1.16 -17.43
C ALA A 16 6.34 0.36 -17.47
N LYS A 17 7.33 1.15 -17.89
CA LYS A 17 7.21 2.61 -18.05
C LYS A 17 6.16 3.02 -19.10
N GLU A 18 5.93 2.18 -20.12
CA GLU A 18 5.06 2.47 -21.25
C GLU A 18 3.59 2.20 -20.93
N THR A 19 3.32 1.51 -19.82
CA THR A 19 1.95 1.19 -19.38
C THR A 19 1.18 2.39 -18.81
N GLY A 20 1.88 3.49 -18.49
CA GLY A 20 1.30 4.64 -17.80
C GLY A 20 1.00 4.39 -16.31
N ILE A 21 1.23 3.17 -15.81
CA ILE A 21 1.05 2.84 -14.39
C ILE A 21 2.28 3.33 -13.61
N PRO A 22 2.11 4.16 -12.55
CA PRO A 22 3.22 4.65 -11.74
C PRO A 22 4.03 3.52 -11.10
N ALA A 23 5.34 3.72 -10.96
CA ALA A 23 6.25 2.72 -10.40
C ALA A 23 5.83 2.20 -9.02
N ASP A 24 5.28 3.07 -8.17
CA ASP A 24 4.86 2.67 -6.82
C ASP A 24 3.65 1.72 -6.82
N ILE A 25 2.78 1.78 -7.83
CA ILE A 25 1.68 0.81 -7.98
C ILE A 25 2.24 -0.58 -8.32
N TRP A 26 3.26 -0.64 -9.19
CA TRP A 26 4.00 -1.88 -9.45
C TRP A 26 4.68 -2.40 -8.19
N ARG A 27 5.39 -1.54 -7.45
CA ARG A 27 6.08 -1.93 -6.20
C ARG A 27 5.11 -2.47 -5.18
N PHE A 28 4.00 -1.77 -4.95
CA PHE A 28 2.94 -2.20 -4.05
C PHE A 28 2.45 -3.60 -4.42
N TYR A 29 2.03 -3.82 -5.66
CA TYR A 29 1.40 -5.08 -6.03
C TYR A 29 2.39 -6.25 -6.05
N LEU A 30 3.61 -6.04 -6.55
CA LEU A 30 4.65 -7.07 -6.56
C LEU A 30 5.11 -7.45 -5.15
N LEU A 31 5.14 -6.50 -4.21
CA LEU A 31 5.42 -6.79 -2.80
C LEU A 31 4.22 -7.45 -2.11
N TYR A 32 2.99 -7.05 -2.46
CA TYR A 32 1.76 -7.67 -1.94
C TYR A 32 1.68 -9.16 -2.32
N LEU A 33 2.18 -9.52 -3.50
CA LEU A 33 2.29 -10.90 -3.98
C LEU A 33 3.72 -11.47 -3.90
N ARG A 34 4.56 -10.97 -2.99
CA ARG A 34 5.95 -11.44 -2.88
C ARG A 34 5.97 -12.97 -2.68
N PRO A 35 6.63 -13.75 -3.56
CA PRO A 35 6.67 -15.21 -3.42
C PRO A 35 7.66 -15.61 -2.32
N GLU A 36 7.22 -15.60 -1.07
CA GLU A 36 8.08 -15.90 0.10
C GLU A 36 8.20 -17.40 0.39
N GLY A 37 7.07 -18.12 0.43
CA GLY A 37 7.04 -19.56 0.72
C GLY A 37 6.63 -20.44 -0.46
N GLN A 38 5.94 -19.88 -1.45
CA GLN A 38 5.45 -20.58 -2.63
C GLN A 38 5.35 -19.63 -3.83
N ASP A 39 5.28 -20.21 -5.02
CA ASP A 39 5.13 -19.45 -6.27
C ASP A 39 3.85 -18.59 -6.25
N THR A 40 3.98 -17.36 -6.75
CA THR A 40 2.86 -16.46 -7.01
C THR A 40 2.76 -16.16 -8.51
N ALA A 41 1.58 -15.73 -8.95
CA ALA A 41 1.32 -15.40 -10.34
C ALA A 41 0.79 -13.98 -10.47
N PHE A 42 1.39 -13.20 -11.37
CA PHE A 42 0.89 -11.88 -11.73
C PHE A 42 -0.45 -11.99 -12.45
N SER A 43 -1.41 -11.12 -12.09
CA SER A 43 -2.70 -10.99 -12.77
C SER A 43 -3.09 -9.52 -12.92
N TRP A 44 -3.49 -9.12 -14.12
CA TRP A 44 -3.97 -7.76 -14.39
C TRP A 44 -5.27 -7.44 -13.65
N SER A 45 -6.20 -8.39 -13.58
CA SER A 45 -7.48 -8.20 -12.89
C SER A 45 -7.28 -8.05 -11.39
N ASP A 46 -6.34 -8.80 -10.82
CA ASP A 46 -6.02 -8.72 -9.39
C ASP A 46 -5.18 -7.47 -9.06
N LEU A 47 -4.27 -7.03 -9.93
CA LEU A 47 -3.63 -5.72 -9.82
C LEU A 47 -4.67 -4.60 -9.74
N MET A 48 -5.64 -4.58 -10.65
CA MET A 48 -6.71 -3.59 -10.66
C MET A 48 -7.55 -3.67 -9.38
N LEU A 49 -7.92 -4.89 -8.96
CA LEU A 49 -8.71 -5.11 -7.75
C LEU A 49 -7.98 -4.60 -6.51
N LYS A 50 -6.72 -4.98 -6.30
CA LYS A 50 -5.91 -4.58 -5.14
C LYS A 50 -5.59 -3.10 -5.13
N ASN A 51 -5.34 -2.50 -6.29
CA ASN A 51 -5.23 -1.05 -6.39
C ASN A 51 -6.52 -0.36 -5.90
N ASN A 52 -7.68 -0.82 -6.34
CA ASN A 52 -8.94 -0.17 -5.99
C ASN A 52 -9.35 -0.45 -4.54
N SER A 53 -9.18 -1.67 -4.03
CA SER A 53 -9.58 -2.01 -2.66
C SER A 53 -8.60 -1.49 -1.62
N GLU A 54 -7.30 -1.75 -1.79
CA GLU A 54 -6.29 -1.47 -0.76
C GLU A 54 -5.74 -0.05 -0.85
N LEU A 55 -5.44 0.42 -2.07
CA LEU A 55 -4.87 1.76 -2.23
C LEU A 55 -5.96 2.83 -2.27
N LEU A 56 -6.95 2.71 -3.15
CA LEU A 56 -7.96 3.77 -3.30
C LEU A 56 -8.94 3.81 -2.12
N ASN A 57 -9.62 2.70 -1.84
CA ASN A 57 -10.73 2.67 -0.88
C ASN A 57 -10.29 2.60 0.59
N ASN A 58 -9.07 2.12 0.85
CA ASN A 58 -8.54 1.97 2.20
C ASN A 58 -7.46 3.03 2.51
N LEU A 59 -6.21 2.82 2.09
CA LEU A 59 -5.08 3.68 2.46
C LEU A 59 -5.27 5.13 2.00
N GLY A 60 -5.58 5.32 0.72
CA GLY A 60 -5.79 6.61 0.10
C GLY A 60 -7.00 7.33 0.69
N ASN A 61 -8.10 6.62 0.92
CA ASN A 61 -9.28 7.19 1.58
C ASN A 61 -8.97 7.71 2.99
N PHE A 62 -8.22 6.96 3.80
CA PHE A 62 -7.81 7.41 5.13
C PHE A 62 -6.94 8.67 5.07
N ILE A 63 -5.87 8.66 4.27
CA ILE A 63 -4.92 9.78 4.16
C ILE A 63 -5.64 11.02 3.59
N ASN A 64 -6.42 10.85 2.53
CA ASN A 64 -7.14 11.96 1.88
C ASN A 64 -8.15 12.59 2.83
N ARG A 65 -8.91 11.79 3.59
CA ARG A 65 -9.89 12.34 4.55
C ARG A 65 -9.21 13.05 5.71
N ALA A 66 -8.15 12.47 6.27
CA ALA A 66 -7.39 13.10 7.34
C ALA A 66 -6.84 14.47 6.90
N GLY A 67 -6.16 14.53 5.74
CA GLY A 67 -5.65 15.77 5.19
C GLY A 67 -6.75 16.77 4.82
N MET A 68 -7.84 16.30 4.19
CA MET A 68 -8.99 17.14 3.86
C MET A 68 -9.56 17.81 5.10
N PHE A 69 -9.75 17.09 6.21
CA PHE A 69 -10.30 17.66 7.44
C PHE A 69 -9.40 18.73 8.03
N VAL A 70 -8.08 18.51 8.05
CA VAL A 70 -7.11 19.52 8.52
C VAL A 70 -7.15 20.78 7.65
N CYS A 71 -7.08 20.63 6.33
CA CYS A 71 -7.12 21.77 5.41
C CYS A 71 -8.46 22.53 5.46
N LYS A 72 -9.57 21.80 5.47
CA LYS A 72 -10.92 22.37 5.38
C LYS A 72 -11.36 23.06 6.67
N PHE A 73 -11.06 22.47 7.83
CA PHE A 73 -11.62 22.92 9.11
C PHE A 73 -10.62 23.64 10.01
N PHE A 74 -9.32 23.48 9.77
CA PHE A 74 -8.26 24.03 10.62
C PHE A 74 -7.24 24.86 9.83
N GLY A 75 -7.57 25.26 8.59
CA GLY A 75 -6.70 26.11 7.76
C GLY A 75 -5.36 25.47 7.42
N GLY A 76 -5.27 24.15 7.41
CA GLY A 76 -4.03 23.42 7.15
C GLY A 76 -3.11 23.30 8.38
N ILE A 77 -3.54 23.76 9.56
CA ILE A 77 -2.78 23.67 10.80
C ILE A 77 -3.32 22.50 11.63
N VAL A 78 -2.42 21.66 12.15
CA VAL A 78 -2.80 20.53 13.00
C VAL A 78 -3.46 21.07 14.29
N PRO A 79 -4.69 20.66 14.62
CA PRO A 79 -5.38 21.15 15.81
C PRO A 79 -4.76 20.59 17.09
N ASN A 80 -4.96 21.32 18.20
CA ASN A 80 -4.69 20.78 19.53
C ASN A 80 -5.62 19.59 19.81
N MET A 81 -5.06 18.48 20.29
CA MET A 81 -5.81 17.26 20.58
C MET A 81 -5.90 17.02 22.09
N VAL A 82 -7.12 16.86 22.61
CA VAL A 82 -7.38 16.42 23.99
C VAL A 82 -7.86 14.98 23.93
N LEU A 83 -7.01 14.03 24.35
CA LEU A 83 -7.25 12.61 24.14
C LEU A 83 -8.27 12.03 25.12
N THR A 84 -9.33 11.44 24.58
CA THR A 84 -10.26 10.59 25.32
C THR A 84 -9.66 9.20 25.56
N GLN A 85 -10.38 8.34 26.28
CA GLN A 85 -9.94 6.98 26.51
C GLN A 85 -9.93 6.14 25.22
N ASP A 86 -10.87 6.37 24.30
CA ASP A 86 -10.92 5.64 23.03
C ASP A 86 -9.80 6.07 22.09
N ASP A 87 -9.41 7.34 22.10
CA ASP A 87 -8.24 7.82 21.34
C ASP A 87 -6.95 7.17 21.83
N LYS A 88 -6.79 7.04 23.16
CA LYS A 88 -5.64 6.35 23.76
C LYS A 88 -5.60 4.87 23.38
N ARG A 89 -6.75 4.20 23.29
CA ARG A 89 -6.84 2.81 22.82
C ARG A 89 -6.43 2.68 21.36
N LEU A 90 -6.89 3.58 20.50
CA LEU A 90 -6.50 3.62 19.08
C LEU A 90 -4.99 3.85 18.94
N LEU A 91 -4.43 4.84 19.66
CA LEU A 91 -3.00 5.14 19.65
C LEU A 91 -2.17 3.91 20.08
N ALA A 92 -2.57 3.26 21.17
CA ALA A 92 -1.91 2.03 21.62
C ALA A 92 -1.97 0.92 20.57
N ARG A 93 -3.10 0.76 19.86
CA ARG A 93 -3.21 -0.23 18.78
C ARG A 93 -2.28 0.08 17.63
N VAL A 94 -2.21 1.33 17.19
CA VAL A 94 -1.28 1.77 16.12
C VAL A 94 0.17 1.49 16.51
N THR A 95 0.55 1.77 17.76
CA THR A 95 1.89 1.48 18.27
C THR A 95 2.20 -0.01 18.24
N LEU A 96 1.25 -0.88 18.61
CA LEU A 96 1.44 -2.33 18.57
C LEU A 96 1.65 -2.84 17.14
N GLU A 97 0.84 -2.37 16.18
CA GLU A 97 1.00 -2.74 14.76
C GLU A 97 2.34 -2.23 14.21
N LEU A 98 2.80 -1.04 14.62
CA LEU A 98 4.11 -0.51 14.23
C LEU A 98 5.26 -1.38 14.78
N CYS A 99 5.18 -1.81 16.04
CA CYS A 99 6.15 -2.74 16.62
C CYS A 99 6.17 -4.07 15.86
N GLN A 100 5.00 -4.60 15.51
CA GLN A 100 4.89 -5.82 14.72
C GLN A 100 5.49 -5.65 13.33
N TYR A 101 5.23 -4.52 12.67
CA TYR A 101 5.84 -4.16 11.37
C TYR A 101 7.36 -4.19 11.44
N HIS A 102 7.97 -3.56 12.45
CA HIS A 102 9.42 -3.59 12.65
C HIS A 102 9.94 -5.03 12.82
N GLN A 103 9.30 -5.80 13.70
CA GLN A 103 9.69 -7.20 13.93
C GLN A 103 9.61 -8.08 12.68
N LEU A 104 8.61 -7.87 11.82
CA LEU A 104 8.46 -8.62 10.59
C LEU A 104 9.55 -8.26 9.58
N LEU A 105 9.86 -6.96 9.42
CA LEU A 105 10.90 -6.51 8.50
C LEU A 105 12.32 -6.91 8.94
N GLU A 106 12.61 -6.91 10.24
CA GLU A 106 13.92 -7.30 10.76
C GLU A 106 14.23 -8.79 10.59
N LYS A 107 13.19 -9.63 10.47
CA LYS A 107 13.34 -11.09 10.33
C LYS A 107 13.65 -11.55 8.91
N VAL A 108 13.60 -10.64 7.93
CA VAL A 108 13.98 -10.96 6.55
C VAL A 108 15.51 -10.94 6.45
N ARG A 109 16.13 -12.09 6.75
CA ARG A 109 17.53 -12.39 6.39
C ARG A 109 17.59 -13.08 5.03
#